data_AF-A0A958MGC4-F1
#
_entry.id   AF-A0A958MGC4-F1
#
_cell.length_a   1.000
_cell.length_b   1.000
_cell.length_c   1.000
_cell.angle_alpha   90.00
_cell.angle_beta   90.00
_cell.angle_gamma   90.00
#
_symmetry.space_group_name_H-M   'P 1'
#
loop_
_entity.id
_entity.type
_entity.pdbx_description
1 polymer ?
#
loop_
_entity_poly.entity_id
_entity_poly.type
_entity_poly.pdbx_seq_one_letter_code
_entity_poly.pdbx_strand_id
1 'polypeptide(L)'
;MSRIDSLKIKAKLLQKSKQKHGKPIQLKEAYNIIAKSAGYTSWREMKETVGQYDLFRPSGVSLPYWNNWYSTYEEAKMYQRKKSDYLLPHEQQFFLCGIDYIEALGIDRDDPDLKLVGTDWFVPKDTEAFARIKSKITNKRAVE
;
A
#
# COMPACT_ATOMS: atom_id res chain seq x y z
N MET A 1 -12.67 6.59 -3.61
CA MET A 1 -12.82 5.22 -4.17
C MET A 1 -11.56 4.42 -3.84
N SER A 2 -11.70 3.24 -3.22
CA SER A 2 -10.55 2.37 -2.92
C SER A 2 -9.99 1.74 -4.20
N ARG A 3 -8.67 1.54 -4.26
CA ARG A 3 -7.99 0.86 -5.38
C ARG A 3 -8.58 -0.53 -5.64
N ILE A 4 -8.97 -1.24 -4.57
CA ILE A 4 -9.64 -2.55 -4.64
C ILE A 4 -10.95 -2.45 -5.42
N ASP A 5 -11.73 -1.39 -5.24
CA ASP A 5 -13.01 -1.22 -5.94
C ASP A 5 -12.79 -0.92 -7.43
N SER A 6 -11.78 -0.12 -7.77
CA SER A 6 -11.37 0.06 -9.16
C SER A 6 -10.93 -1.26 -9.81
N LEU A 7 -10.25 -2.14 -9.09
CA LEU A 7 -9.86 -3.48 -9.58
C LEU A 7 -11.06 -4.40 -9.78
N LYS A 8 -12.05 -4.37 -8.88
CA LYS A 8 -13.32 -5.10 -9.06
C LYS A 8 -14.08 -4.64 -10.30
N ILE A 9 -14.09 -3.33 -10.57
CA ILE A 9 -14.70 -2.79 -11.79
C ILE A 9 -13.97 -3.30 -13.03
N LYS A 10 -12.62 -3.25 -13.04
CA LYS A 10 -11.81 -3.82 -14.14
C LYS A 10 -12.07 -5.30 -14.36
N ALA A 11 -12.21 -6.10 -13.30
CA ALA A 11 -12.52 -7.52 -13.41
C ALA A 11 -13.88 -7.78 -14.07
N LYS A 12 -14.91 -7.01 -13.68
CA LYS A 12 -16.25 -7.09 -14.31
C LYS A 12 -16.21 -6.69 -15.79
N LEU A 13 -15.45 -5.64 -16.14
CA LEU A 13 -15.28 -5.22 -17.52
C LEU A 13 -14.57 -6.28 -18.36
N LEU A 14 -13.51 -6.90 -17.83
CA LEU A 14 -12.80 -7.99 -18.48
C LEU A 14 -13.71 -9.20 -18.71
N GLN A 15 -14.52 -9.58 -17.72
CA GLN A 15 -15.50 -10.66 -17.84
C GLN A 15 -16.48 -10.39 -18.98
N LYS A 16 -17.09 -9.21 -19.01
CA LYS A 16 -18.04 -8.81 -20.06
C LYS A 16 -17.41 -8.80 -21.45
N SER A 17 -16.18 -8.31 -21.56
CA SER A 17 -15.41 -8.33 -22.82
C SER A 17 -15.22 -9.77 -23.31
N LYS A 18 -14.78 -10.69 -22.46
CA LYS A 18 -14.55 -12.10 -22.84
C LYS A 18 -15.83 -12.85 -23.19
N GLN A 19 -16.95 -12.56 -22.52
CA GLN A 19 -18.28 -13.05 -22.90
C GLN A 19 -18.68 -12.58 -24.31
N LYS A 20 -18.46 -11.31 -24.64
CA LYS A 20 -18.73 -10.76 -25.98
C LYS A 20 -17.89 -11.41 -27.07
N HIS A 21 -16.65 -11.81 -26.75
CA HIS A 21 -15.73 -12.49 -27.68
C HIS A 21 -15.90 -14.03 -27.70
N GLY A 22 -16.98 -14.58 -27.16
CA GLY A 22 -17.33 -16.00 -27.28
C GLY A 22 -16.52 -16.95 -26.38
N LYS A 23 -15.73 -16.43 -25.43
CA LYS A 23 -15.01 -17.23 -24.42
C LYS A 23 -15.45 -16.78 -23.02
N PRO A 24 -16.65 -17.18 -22.56
CA PRO A 24 -17.14 -16.77 -21.26
C PRO A 24 -16.20 -17.29 -20.16
N ILE A 25 -15.66 -16.37 -19.37
CA ILE A 25 -14.86 -16.69 -18.19
C ILE A 25 -15.66 -16.41 -16.92
N GLN A 26 -15.35 -17.15 -15.86
CA GLN A 26 -15.92 -16.87 -14.55
C GLN A 26 -15.31 -15.60 -13.95
N LEU A 27 -16.04 -14.90 -13.09
CA LEU A 27 -15.54 -13.69 -12.44
C LEU A 27 -14.26 -13.96 -11.60
N LYS A 28 -14.18 -15.12 -10.95
CA LYS A 28 -12.99 -15.59 -10.23
C LYS A 28 -11.76 -15.68 -11.14
N GLU A 29 -11.96 -16.10 -12.37
CA GLU A 29 -10.90 -16.23 -13.36
C GLU A 29 -10.45 -14.87 -13.89
N ALA A 30 -11.39 -13.94 -14.12
CA ALA A 30 -11.07 -12.56 -14.45
C ALA A 30 -10.21 -11.88 -13.36
N TYR A 31 -10.51 -12.13 -12.08
CA TYR A 31 -9.69 -11.66 -10.96
C TYR A 31 -8.27 -12.23 -10.98
N ASN A 32 -8.13 -13.54 -11.21
CA ASN A 32 -6.81 -14.18 -11.29
C ASN A 32 -6.00 -13.73 -12.50
N ILE A 33 -6.64 -13.47 -13.64
CA ILE A 33 -5.96 -12.90 -14.83
C ILE A 33 -5.40 -11.52 -14.49
N ILE A 34 -6.18 -10.67 -13.83
CA ILE A 34 -5.72 -9.34 -13.41
C ILE A 34 -4.57 -9.45 -12.42
N ALA A 35 -4.70 -10.31 -11.40
CA ALA A 35 -3.64 -10.52 -10.41
C ALA A 35 -2.33 -10.98 -11.06
N LYS A 36 -2.39 -12.01 -11.92
CA LYS A 36 -1.23 -12.52 -12.65
C LYS A 36 -0.62 -11.49 -13.59
N SER A 37 -1.43 -10.70 -14.29
CA SER A 37 -0.94 -9.62 -15.16
C SER A 37 -0.23 -8.51 -14.38
N ALA A 38 -0.57 -8.34 -13.11
CA ALA A 38 0.08 -7.41 -12.19
C ALA A 38 1.26 -8.06 -11.44
N GLY A 39 1.64 -9.30 -11.76
CA GLY A 39 2.76 -10.01 -11.12
C GLY A 39 2.43 -10.71 -9.81
N TYR A 40 1.16 -10.81 -9.41
CA TYR A 40 0.72 -11.54 -8.22
C TYR A 40 0.32 -12.98 -8.56
N THR A 41 0.51 -13.92 -7.62
CA THR A 41 0.16 -15.33 -7.82
C THR A 41 -1.35 -15.54 -7.81
N SER A 42 -2.06 -14.79 -6.96
CA SER A 42 -3.50 -14.91 -6.78
C SER A 42 -4.19 -13.58 -6.48
N TRP A 43 -5.50 -13.52 -6.73
CA TRP A 43 -6.32 -12.38 -6.31
C TRP A 43 -6.32 -12.15 -4.79
N ARG A 44 -6.20 -13.22 -3.99
CA ARG A 44 -6.15 -13.12 -2.54
C ARG A 44 -4.90 -12.37 -2.09
N GLU A 45 -3.75 -12.81 -2.59
CA GLU A 45 -2.46 -12.17 -2.35
C GLU A 45 -2.51 -10.70 -2.77
N MET A 46 -2.95 -10.42 -4.01
CA MET A 46 -3.11 -9.05 -4.50
C MET A 46 -4.00 -8.21 -3.57
N LYS A 47 -5.11 -8.74 -3.07
CA LYS A 47 -6.03 -8.01 -2.19
C LYS A 47 -5.42 -7.73 -0.83
N GLU A 48 -4.73 -8.71 -0.24
CA GLU A 48 -4.03 -8.55 1.04
C GLU A 48 -2.91 -7.51 0.91
N THR A 49 -2.11 -7.62 -0.13
CA THR A 49 -1.00 -6.71 -0.43
C THR A 49 -1.48 -5.28 -0.74
N VAL A 50 -2.45 -5.11 -1.65
CA VAL A 50 -3.04 -3.80 -1.94
C VAL A 50 -3.74 -3.21 -0.72
N GLY A 51 -4.43 -4.03 0.08
CA GLY A 51 -5.06 -3.60 1.32
C GLY A 51 -4.03 -3.06 2.33
N GLN A 52 -2.89 -3.74 2.47
CA GLN A 52 -1.81 -3.30 3.33
C GLN A 52 -1.20 -1.97 2.87
N TYR A 53 -1.04 -1.76 1.56
CA TYR A 53 -0.50 -0.50 1.04
C TYR A 53 -1.51 0.64 1.06
N ASP A 54 -2.79 0.33 0.90
CA ASP A 54 -3.84 1.34 1.04
C ASP A 54 -3.82 1.96 2.44
N LEU A 55 -3.44 1.20 3.49
CA LEU A 55 -3.24 1.75 4.85
C LEU A 55 -2.22 2.90 4.87
N PHE A 56 -1.15 2.80 4.09
CA PHE A 56 -0.08 3.80 4.05
C PHE A 56 -0.37 4.99 3.16
N ARG A 57 -1.62 5.16 2.75
CA ARG A 57 -2.08 6.32 2.00
C ARG A 57 -2.88 7.25 2.94
N PRO A 58 -2.50 8.53 3.10
CA PRO A 58 -3.33 9.47 3.83
C PRO A 58 -4.74 9.57 3.22
N SER A 59 -5.80 9.49 4.05
CA SER A 59 -7.17 9.80 3.63
C SER A 59 -7.33 11.31 3.49
N GLY A 60 -8.04 11.77 2.46
CA GLY A 60 -8.52 13.15 2.37
C GLY A 60 -7.51 14.25 2.04
N VAL A 61 -6.20 14.04 2.21
CA VAL A 61 -5.18 15.07 1.97
C VAL A 61 -4.53 14.95 0.59
N SER A 62 -4.87 15.89 -0.30
CA SER A 62 -4.15 16.18 -1.54
C SER A 62 -2.92 17.07 -1.29
N LEU A 63 -2.23 16.84 -0.18
CA LEU A 63 -1.02 17.62 0.10
C LEU A 63 0.12 17.12 -0.80
N PRO A 64 0.90 18.03 -1.41
CA PRO A 64 2.06 17.67 -2.21
C PRO A 64 3.17 17.20 -1.28
N TYR A 65 3.10 15.95 -0.85
CA TYR A 65 4.20 15.31 -0.13
C TYR A 65 5.33 15.04 -1.11
N TRP A 66 6.55 15.40 -0.72
CA TRP A 66 7.73 15.04 -1.48
C TRP A 66 8.03 13.56 -1.27
N ASN A 67 7.55 12.73 -2.20
CA ASN A 67 7.78 11.29 -2.22
C ASN A 67 8.77 10.94 -3.32
N ASN A 68 9.93 10.40 -2.95
CA ASN A 68 10.87 9.84 -3.93
C ASN A 68 10.53 8.37 -4.16
N TRP A 69 10.22 8.00 -5.40
CA TRP A 69 9.81 6.65 -5.78
C TRP A 69 10.98 5.84 -6.34
N TYR A 70 11.04 4.58 -5.95
CA TYR A 70 12.08 3.64 -6.33
C TYR A 70 11.47 2.29 -6.72
N SER A 71 12.07 1.62 -7.69
CA SER A 71 11.59 0.33 -8.16
C SER A 71 12.07 -0.84 -7.29
N THR A 72 13.15 -0.65 -6.52
CA THR A 72 13.73 -1.72 -5.69
C THR A 72 13.98 -1.25 -4.27
N TYR A 73 13.94 -2.20 -3.33
CA TYR A 73 14.25 -1.93 -1.92
C TYR A 73 15.68 -1.44 -1.74
N GLU A 74 16.64 -2.07 -2.42
CA GLU A 74 18.07 -1.75 -2.32
C GLU A 74 18.37 -0.31 -2.73
N GLU A 75 17.77 0.13 -3.85
CA GLU A 75 17.89 1.50 -4.33
C GLU A 75 17.27 2.50 -3.33
N ALA A 76 16.05 2.23 -2.87
CA ALA A 76 15.39 3.09 -1.89
C ALA A 76 16.18 3.18 -0.58
N LYS A 77 16.79 2.07 -0.16
CA LYS A 77 17.61 1.99 1.05
C LYS A 77 18.92 2.76 0.92
N MET A 78 19.52 2.76 -0.27
CA MET A 78 20.74 3.51 -0.57
C MET A 78 20.50 5.02 -0.46
N TYR A 79 19.35 5.52 -0.93
CA TYR A 79 18.99 6.94 -0.85
C TYR A 79 18.38 7.36 0.50
N GLN A 80 18.04 6.41 1.37
CA GLN A 80 17.45 6.71 2.68
C GLN A 80 18.44 7.46 3.57
N ARG A 81 18.18 8.72 3.90
CA ARG A 81 18.91 9.40 4.98
C ARG A 81 18.36 8.92 6.31
N LYS A 82 19.15 8.09 6.99
CA LYS A 82 18.85 7.56 8.33
C LYS A 82 18.41 8.71 9.24
N LYS A 83 17.20 8.61 9.82
CA LYS A 83 16.51 9.53 10.75
C LYS A 83 15.62 10.62 10.14
N SER A 84 15.67 10.89 8.84
CA SER A 84 14.83 11.92 8.22
C SER A 84 13.81 11.34 7.24
N ASP A 85 14.19 10.29 6.53
CA ASP A 85 13.35 9.70 5.48
C ASP A 85 12.78 8.35 5.93
N TYR A 86 11.45 8.23 5.90
CA TYR A 86 10.71 7.00 6.13
C TYR A 86 10.57 6.24 4.83
N LEU A 87 10.97 4.96 4.85
CA LEU A 87 10.87 4.03 3.73
C LEU A 87 9.60 3.21 3.87
N LEU A 88 8.64 3.48 2.99
CA LEU A 88 7.36 2.79 2.98
C LEU A 88 7.24 1.95 1.70
N PRO A 89 6.80 0.69 1.81
CA PRO A 89 6.51 -0.12 0.64
C PRO A 89 5.16 0.28 0.02
N HIS A 90 5.08 0.23 -1.31
CA HIS A 90 3.86 0.48 -2.09
C HIS A 90 3.79 -0.44 -3.33
N GLU A 91 2.95 -1.46 -3.26
CA GLU A 91 2.80 -2.49 -4.30
C GLU A 91 4.15 -3.15 -4.62
N GLN A 92 4.66 -2.91 -5.82
CA GLN A 92 5.96 -3.42 -6.28
C GLN A 92 7.06 -2.36 -6.24
N GLN A 93 6.80 -1.26 -5.53
CA GLN A 93 7.68 -0.11 -5.44
C GLN A 93 7.89 0.27 -3.99
N PHE A 94 8.85 1.17 -3.79
CA PHE A 94 9.17 1.75 -2.50
C PHE A 94 9.21 3.25 -2.65
N PHE A 95 8.80 3.97 -1.61
CA PHE A 95 8.96 5.41 -1.61
C PHE A 95 9.53 5.91 -0.28
N LEU A 96 10.31 6.99 -0.39
CA LEU A 96 10.82 7.73 0.75
C LEU A 96 9.93 8.95 0.99
N CYS A 97 9.49 9.14 2.22
CA CYS A 97 8.70 10.30 2.65
C CYS A 97 9.23 10.90 3.96
N GLY A 98 8.85 12.14 4.23
CA GLY A 98 9.19 12.85 5.49
C GLY A 98 8.22 12.55 6.62
N ILE A 99 8.52 13.11 7.81
CA ILE A 99 7.67 12.99 9.00
C ILE A 99 6.25 13.54 8.77
N ASP A 100 6.11 14.58 7.94
CA ASP A 100 4.80 15.18 7.60
C ASP A 100 3.85 14.16 6.96
N TYR A 101 4.40 13.19 6.21
CA TYR A 101 3.62 12.11 5.62
C TYR A 101 3.12 11.13 6.69
N ILE A 102 3.95 10.86 7.71
CA ILE A 102 3.60 9.99 8.83
C ILE A 102 2.51 10.64 9.71
N GLU A 103 2.63 11.95 9.97
CA GLU A 103 1.61 12.72 10.68
C GLU A 103 0.29 12.75 9.92
N ALA A 104 0.35 12.81 8.59
CA ALA A 104 -0.83 12.71 7.72
C ALA A 104 -1.50 11.33 7.71
N LEU A 105 -0.76 10.25 7.99
CA LEU A 105 -1.34 8.94 8.29
C LEU A 105 -2.03 8.91 9.67
N GLY A 106 -1.87 9.98 10.45
CA GLY A 106 -2.49 10.17 11.74
C GLY A 106 -1.69 9.63 12.91
N ILE A 107 -0.40 9.42 12.71
CA ILE A 107 0.53 9.02 13.77
C ILE A 107 1.25 10.26 14.28
N ASP A 108 1.26 10.45 15.60
CA ASP A 108 1.98 11.55 16.22
C ASP A 108 3.50 11.40 16.00
N ARG A 109 4.19 12.50 15.68
CA ARG A 109 5.65 12.51 15.49
C ARG A 109 6.45 12.02 16.71
N ASP A 110 5.91 12.19 17.90
CA ASP A 110 6.54 11.80 19.17
C ASP A 110 6.04 10.44 19.67
N ASP A 111 5.26 9.70 18.87
CA ASP A 111 4.77 8.38 19.21
C ASP A 111 5.95 7.43 19.55
N PRO A 112 5.97 6.80 20.74
CA PRO A 112 7.05 5.91 21.13
C PRO A 112 7.17 4.70 20.20
N ASP A 113 6.07 4.24 19.60
CA ASP A 113 6.09 3.13 18.64
C ASP A 113 6.87 3.52 17.37
N LEU A 114 6.87 4.80 16.94
CA LEU A 114 7.68 5.22 15.78
C LEU A 114 9.18 5.06 16.03
N LYS A 115 9.63 5.32 17.26
CA LYS A 115 11.03 5.16 17.65
C LYS A 115 11.44 3.70 17.70
N LEU A 116 10.52 2.81 18.14
CA LEU A 116 10.72 1.37 18.19
C LEU A 116 10.74 0.75 16.79
N VAL A 117 9.80 1.12 15.92
CA VAL A 117 9.72 0.64 14.53
C VAL A 117 10.90 1.12 13.70
N GLY A 118 11.29 2.38 13.90
CA GLY A 118 12.28 3.06 13.07
C GLY A 118 11.70 3.59 11.76
N THR A 119 12.60 3.98 10.86
CA THR A 119 12.25 4.61 9.58
C THR A 119 12.14 3.61 8.42
N ASP A 120 12.37 2.32 8.64
CA ASP A 120 12.19 1.28 7.62
C ASP A 120 10.93 0.48 7.94
N TRP A 121 9.85 0.74 7.21
CA TRP A 121 8.57 0.06 7.44
C TRP A 121 8.42 -1.19 6.58
N PHE A 122 9.36 -1.44 5.67
CA PHE A 122 9.46 -2.72 4.97
C PHE A 122 10.11 -3.78 5.86
N VAL A 123 11.15 -3.40 6.60
CA VAL A 123 11.81 -4.24 7.61
C VAL A 123 11.80 -3.49 8.96
N PRO A 124 10.66 -3.46 9.67
CA PRO A 124 10.55 -2.76 10.95
C PRO A 124 11.44 -3.44 11.99
N LYS A 125 12.07 -2.63 12.84
CA LYS A 125 12.91 -3.15 13.94
C LYS A 125 12.09 -3.86 15.02
N ASP A 126 10.85 -3.41 15.21
CA ASP A 126 9.90 -3.96 16.17
C ASP A 126 8.56 -4.21 15.45
N THR A 127 8.24 -5.49 15.25
CA THR A 127 7.02 -5.90 14.55
C THR A 127 5.76 -5.67 15.38
N GLU A 128 5.85 -5.70 16.71
CA GLU A 128 4.70 -5.47 17.59
C GLU A 128 4.34 -3.99 17.64
N ALA A 129 5.34 -3.11 17.78
CA ALA A 129 5.18 -1.67 17.66
C ALA A 129 4.59 -1.31 16.29
N PHE A 130 5.05 -1.98 15.22
CA PHE A 130 4.50 -1.76 13.89
C PHE A 130 3.04 -2.21 13.75
N ALA A 131 2.65 -3.31 14.40
CA ALA A 131 1.26 -3.73 14.45
C ALA A 131 0.38 -2.70 15.17
N ARG A 132 0.86 -2.10 16.26
CA ARG A 132 0.16 -1.02 16.97
C ARG A 132 0.00 0.23 16.09
N ILE A 133 1.05 0.65 15.38
CA ILE A 133 0.97 1.74 14.40
C ILE A 133 -0.11 1.46 13.34
N LYS A 134 -0.07 0.28 12.70
CA LYS A 134 -1.07 -0.09 11.68
C LYS A 134 -2.50 -0.06 12.22
N SER A 135 -2.70 -0.49 13.47
CA SER A 135 -4.00 -0.42 14.16
C SER A 135 -4.45 1.04 14.36
N LYS A 136 -3.55 1.92 14.81
CA LYS A 136 -3.82 3.37 14.96
C LYS A 136 -4.25 4.01 13.63
N ILE A 137 -3.54 3.73 12.54
CA ILE A 137 -3.88 4.23 11.18
C ILE A 137 -5.27 3.72 10.75
N THR A 138 -5.53 2.43 10.96
CA THR A 138 -6.81 1.79 10.57
C THR A 138 -7.99 2.38 11.34
N ASN A 139 -7.84 2.57 12.66
CA ASN A 139 -8.88 3.13 13.50
C ASN A 139 -9.20 4.57 13.13
N LYS A 140 -8.19 5.40 12.83
CA LYS A 140 -8.41 6.80 12.45
C LYS A 140 -9.23 6.91 11.16
N ARG A 141 -8.92 6.07 10.16
CA ARG A 141 -9.66 5.97 8.90
C ARG A 141 -11.11 5.48 9.04
N ALA A 142 -11.44 4.76 10.11
CA ALA A 142 -12.81 4.30 10.35
C ALA A 142 -13.70 5.37 10.99
N VAL A 143 -13.10 6.45 11.52
CA VAL A 143 -13.80 7.56 12.17
C VAL A 143 -14.01 8.76 11.23
N GLU A 144 -13.29 8.80 10.09
CA GLU A 144 -13.46 9.78 8.99
C GLU A 144 -14.48 9.33 7.94
#